data_AF-A0A1W2GHY4-F1
#
_entry.id   AF-A0A1W2GHY4-F1
#
_cell.length_a   1.000
_cell.length_b   1.000
_cell.length_c   1.000
_cell.angle_alpha   90.00
_cell.angle_beta   90.00
_cell.angle_gamma   90.00
#
_symmetry.space_group_name_H-M   'P 1'
#
loop_
_entity.id
_entity.type
_entity.pdbx_description
1 polymer ?
#
loop_
_entity_poly.entity_id
_entity_poly.type
_entity_poly.pdbx_seq_one_letter_code
_entity_poly.pdbx_strand_id
1 'polypeptide(L)'
;MSIIKYVRRAQRINRLVKMKSTGTPEQFADKLEISRSTLLEHLKEFKLMGAEIEYNRHIQSYTYKDDQSLQVSFGHTQLSEEALLKVRGGSNKTFEQNQSPVILDFVDLKLLRRHFRSAHLVSVG
;
A
#
# COMPACT_ATOMS: atom_id res chain seq x y z
N MET A 1 -13.27 -5.66 -8.38
CA MET A 1 -12.43 -4.56 -8.90
C MET A 1 -11.17 -5.15 -9.52
N SER A 2 -10.63 -4.63 -10.63
CA SER A 2 -9.38 -5.13 -11.22
C SER A 2 -8.15 -4.74 -10.38
N ILE A 3 -7.08 -5.52 -10.40
CA ILE A 3 -5.85 -5.27 -9.63
C ILE A 3 -5.21 -3.90 -9.92
N ILE A 4 -5.16 -3.48 -11.18
CA ILE A 4 -4.57 -2.19 -11.58
C ILE A 4 -5.33 -1.02 -10.93
N LYS A 5 -6.67 -1.07 -10.99
CA LYS A 5 -7.49 -0.04 -10.34
C LYS A 5 -7.25 -0.02 -8.82
N TYR A 6 -7.08 -1.19 -8.19
CA TYR A 6 -6.89 -1.29 -6.73
C TYR A 6 -5.56 -0.63 -6.33
N VAL A 7 -4.47 -0.94 -7.04
CA VAL A 7 -3.16 -0.32 -6.84
C VAL A 7 -3.23 1.20 -7.00
N ARG A 8 -3.86 1.70 -8.08
CA ARG A 8 -4.05 3.14 -8.30
C ARG A 8 -4.82 3.81 -7.17
N ARG A 9 -5.84 3.13 -6.63
CA ARG A 9 -6.61 3.62 -5.49
C ARG A 9 -5.77 3.68 -4.22
N ALA A 10 -5.01 2.63 -3.92
CA ALA A 10 -4.10 2.61 -2.79
C ALA A 10 -3.05 3.73 -2.87
N GLN A 11 -2.49 3.99 -4.06
CA GLN A 11 -1.60 5.13 -4.31
C GLN A 11 -2.27 6.48 -4.04
N ARG A 12 -3.53 6.64 -4.48
CA ARG A 12 -4.30 7.87 -4.26
C ARG A 12 -4.61 8.09 -2.77
N ILE A 13 -5.01 7.05 -2.05
CA ILE A 13 -5.21 7.09 -0.59
C ILE A 13 -3.91 7.55 0.09
N ASN A 14 -2.80 6.86 -0.19
CA ASN A 14 -1.49 7.18 0.39
C ASN A 14 -1.10 8.64 0.15
N ARG A 15 -1.22 9.14 -1.08
CA ARG A 15 -0.92 10.54 -1.42
C ARG A 15 -1.75 11.52 -0.59
N LEU A 16 -3.07 11.31 -0.51
CA LEU A 16 -3.96 12.22 0.21
C LEU A 16 -3.69 12.22 1.72
N VAL A 17 -3.38 11.06 2.31
CA VAL A 17 -3.01 10.92 3.73
C VAL A 17 -1.68 11.61 4.03
N LYS A 18 -0.65 11.40 3.19
CA LYS A 18 0.66 12.09 3.34
C LYS A 18 0.52 13.60 3.27
N MET A 19 -0.32 14.10 2.37
CA MET A 19 -0.60 15.53 2.22
C MET A 19 -1.57 16.08 3.29
N LYS A 20 -2.10 15.23 4.18
CA LYS A 20 -3.15 15.59 5.16
C LYS A 20 -4.35 16.30 4.51
N SER A 21 -4.70 15.87 3.30
CA SER A 21 -5.70 16.51 2.43
C SER A 21 -6.93 15.63 2.22
N THR A 22 -7.19 14.73 3.17
CA THR A 22 -8.29 13.75 3.05
C THR A 22 -9.65 14.38 3.34
N GLY A 23 -9.75 15.29 4.31
CA GLY A 23 -11.02 15.84 4.77
C GLY A 23 -11.72 14.88 5.74
N THR A 24 -13.03 15.06 5.91
CA THR A 24 -13.88 14.11 6.66
C THR A 24 -13.92 12.74 5.94
N PRO A 25 -14.35 11.67 6.62
CA PRO A 25 -14.48 10.35 5.97
C PRO A 25 -15.38 10.37 4.72
N GLU A 26 -16.44 11.18 4.72
CA GLU A 26 -17.29 11.43 3.55
C GLU A 26 -16.49 12.08 2.42
N GLN A 27 -15.86 13.22 2.69
CA GLN A 27 -15.06 13.94 1.69
C GLN A 27 -13.92 13.09 1.13
N PHE A 28 -13.33 12.23 1.96
CA PHE A 28 -12.28 11.34 1.53
C PHE A 28 -12.82 10.25 0.59
N ALA A 29 -13.97 9.67 0.91
CA ALA A 29 -14.64 8.69 0.06
C ALA A 29 -15.05 9.31 -1.28
N ASP A 30 -15.59 10.53 -1.26
CA ASP A 30 -15.96 11.30 -2.44
C ASP A 30 -14.75 11.58 -3.33
N LYS A 31 -13.62 12.02 -2.74
CA LYS A 31 -12.34 12.23 -3.46
C LYS A 31 -11.79 10.96 -4.11
N LEU A 32 -12.22 9.78 -3.67
CA LEU A 32 -11.80 8.48 -4.21
C LEU A 32 -12.87 7.84 -5.11
N GLU A 33 -14.03 8.49 -5.25
CA GLU A 33 -15.22 8.02 -5.97
C GLU A 33 -15.66 6.63 -5.48
N ILE A 34 -15.74 6.46 -4.17
CA ILE A 34 -16.18 5.22 -3.52
C ILE A 34 -17.14 5.52 -2.37
N SER A 35 -17.85 4.50 -1.89
CA SER A 35 -18.64 4.63 -0.67
C SER A 35 -17.75 4.80 0.57
N ARG A 36 -18.30 5.45 1.61
CA ARG A 36 -17.64 5.53 2.92
C ARG A 36 -17.29 4.15 3.46
N SER A 37 -18.17 3.16 3.31
CA SER A 37 -17.91 1.78 3.76
C SER A 37 -16.71 1.16 3.06
N THR A 38 -16.59 1.34 1.74
CA THR A 38 -15.44 0.86 0.94
C THR A 38 -14.14 1.54 1.33
N LEU A 39 -14.18 2.86 1.63
CA LEU A 39 -13.02 3.55 2.18
C LEU A 39 -12.57 2.90 3.49
N LEU A 40 -13.49 2.66 4.42
CA LEU A 40 -13.17 2.06 5.73
C LEU A 40 -12.64 0.62 5.58
N GLU A 41 -13.13 -0.15 4.61
CA GLU A 41 -12.55 -1.45 4.26
C GLU A 41 -11.10 -1.33 3.81
N HIS A 42 -10.78 -0.41 2.89
CA HIS A 42 -9.40 -0.17 2.46
C HIS A 42 -8.48 0.27 3.61
N LEU A 43 -8.97 1.13 4.50
CA LEU A 43 -8.19 1.55 5.68
C LEU A 43 -7.94 0.38 6.64
N LYS A 44 -8.91 -0.52 6.82
CA LYS A 44 -8.72 -1.77 7.57
C LYS A 44 -7.69 -2.68 6.91
N GLU A 45 -7.74 -2.83 5.59
CA GLU A 45 -6.76 -3.62 4.84
C GLU A 45 -5.34 -3.05 5.03
N PHE A 46 -5.16 -1.73 4.94
CA PHE A 46 -3.84 -1.11 5.17
C PHE A 46 -3.35 -1.29 6.60
N LYS A 47 -4.24 -1.24 7.60
CA LYS A 47 -3.89 -1.55 8.99
C LYS A 47 -3.39 -3.00 9.13
N LEU A 48 -4.03 -3.96 8.45
CA LEU A 48 -3.57 -5.36 8.44
C LEU A 48 -2.21 -5.54 7.75
N MET A 49 -1.85 -4.64 6.82
CA MET A 49 -0.55 -4.59 6.16
C MET A 49 0.51 -3.78 6.94
N GLY A 50 0.19 -3.32 8.16
CA GLY A 50 1.11 -2.58 9.02
C GLY A 50 1.12 -1.06 8.81
N ALA A 51 0.20 -0.52 8.01
CA ALA A 51 0.03 0.92 7.82
C ALA A 51 -1.20 1.42 8.60
N GLU A 52 -1.00 1.85 9.85
CA GLU A 52 -2.07 2.36 10.69
C GLU A 52 -2.41 3.81 10.30
N ILE A 53 -3.62 4.02 9.77
CA ILE A 53 -4.13 5.31 9.31
C ILE A 53 -5.35 5.67 10.17
N GLU A 54 -5.27 6.78 10.91
CA GLU A 54 -6.29 7.21 11.86
C GLU A 54 -6.84 8.59 11.51
N TYR A 55 -8.12 8.84 11.80
CA TYR A 55 -8.74 10.13 11.54
C TYR A 55 -8.45 11.11 12.69
N ASN A 56 -7.75 12.20 12.37
CA ASN A 56 -7.54 13.30 13.30
C ASN A 56 -8.65 14.35 13.16
N ARG A 57 -9.48 14.48 14.19
CA ARG A 57 -10.62 15.41 14.22
C ARG A 57 -10.22 16.88 14.21
N HIS A 58 -9.05 17.23 14.76
CA HIS A 58 -8.61 18.62 14.89
C HIS A 58 -8.21 19.22 13.54
N ILE A 59 -7.51 18.44 12.72
CA ILE A 59 -7.09 18.86 11.37
C ILE A 59 -8.02 18.37 10.27
N GLN A 60 -9.09 17.66 10.63
CA GLN A 60 -10.04 17.03 9.72
C GLN A 60 -9.36 16.26 8.59
N SER A 61 -8.41 15.39 8.95
CA SER A 61 -7.75 14.53 7.99
C SER A 61 -7.27 13.24 8.64
N TYR A 62 -7.24 12.18 7.86
CA TYR A 62 -6.50 10.97 8.16
C TYR A 62 -4.99 11.22 8.11
N THR A 63 -4.27 10.58 9.04
CA THR A 63 -2.82 10.63 9.20
C THR A 63 -2.28 9.25 9.52
N TYR A 64 -1.01 9.00 9.20
CA TYR A 64 -0.29 7.85 9.71
C TYR A 64 -0.01 7.99 11.21
N LYS A 65 0.02 6.85 11.90
CA LYS A 65 0.47 6.75 13.29
C LYS A 65 1.97 6.45 13.33
N ASP A 66 2.65 6.87 14.40
CA ASP A 66 4.02 6.46 14.76
C ASP A 66 5.05 6.51 13.60
N ASP A 67 5.15 7.66 12.92
CA ASP A 67 6.04 7.91 11.76
C ASP A 67 5.99 6.87 10.63
N GLN A 68 4.92 6.07 10.59
CA GLN A 68 4.71 5.09 9.54
C GLN A 68 4.46 5.78 8.20
N SER A 69 4.82 5.08 7.11
CA SER A 69 4.42 5.51 5.78
C SER A 69 4.18 4.30 4.88
N LEU A 70 3.13 4.38 4.05
CA LEU A 70 2.86 3.37 3.06
C LEU A 70 3.63 3.69 1.76
N GLN A 71 4.24 2.68 1.14
CA GLN A 71 4.76 2.75 -0.22
C GLN A 71 4.01 1.76 -1.11
N VAL A 72 3.46 2.25 -2.22
CA VAL A 72 2.71 1.42 -3.18
C VAL A 72 3.33 1.59 -4.55
N SER A 73 4.11 0.61 -4.99
CA SER A 73 4.75 0.57 -6.30
C SER A 73 4.26 -0.65 -7.09
N PHE A 74 4.08 -0.45 -8.40
CA PHE A 74 3.79 -1.52 -9.35
C PHE A 74 4.56 -1.22 -10.62
N GLY A 75 5.40 -2.16 -11.05
CA GLY A 75 6.25 -2.00 -12.21
C GLY A 75 6.84 -3.35 -12.63
N HIS A 76 7.33 -3.40 -13.85
CA HIS A 76 8.11 -4.51 -14.36
C HIS A 76 9.54 -4.01 -14.54
N THR A 77 10.50 -4.71 -13.93
CA THR A 77 11.92 -4.45 -14.13
C THR A 77 12.52 -5.63 -14.86
N GLN A 78 13.16 -5.40 -16.01
CA GLN A 78 14.13 -6.37 -16.53
C GLN A 78 15.32 -6.32 -15.58
N LEU A 79 15.62 -7.45 -14.95
CA LEU A 79 16.78 -7.60 -14.09
C LEU A 79 18.03 -7.55 -14.97
N SER A 80 18.83 -6.49 -14.86
CA SER A 80 20.18 -6.46 -15.41
C SER A 80 21.11 -7.35 -14.58
N GLU A 81 22.20 -7.86 -15.17
CA GLU A 81 23.16 -8.74 -14.49
C GLU A 81 23.73 -8.10 -13.20
N GLU A 82 23.85 -6.77 -13.14
CA GLU A 82 24.28 -6.06 -11.95
C GLU A 82 23.30 -6.15 -10.76
N ALA A 83 22.01 -6.36 -11.01
CA ALA A 83 21.00 -6.53 -9.96
C ALA A 83 21.03 -7.94 -9.34
N LEU A 84 21.51 -8.95 -10.07
CA LEU A 84 21.68 -10.33 -9.57
C LEU A 84 22.78 -10.42 -8.50
N LEU A 85 23.82 -9.57 -8.59
CA LEU A 85 24.93 -9.53 -7.62
C LEU A 85 24.51 -9.01 -6.24
N LYS A 86 23.47 -8.16 -6.15
CA LYS A 86 22.97 -7.62 -4.87
C LYS A 86 22.01 -8.56 -4.14
N VAL A 87 21.48 -9.58 -4.82
CA VAL A 87 20.54 -10.56 -4.25
C VAL A 87 21.27 -11.80 -3.72
N ARG A 88 22.50 -12.07 -4.19
CA ARG A 88 23.27 -13.25 -3.79
C ARG A 88 23.93 -13.02 -2.42
N GLY A 89 23.39 -13.70 -1.40
CA GLY A 89 23.87 -13.64 -0.02
C GLY A 89 25.34 -14.05 0.13
N GLY A 90 26.08 -13.20 0.84
CA GLY A 90 27.42 -13.49 1.36
C GLY A 90 28.56 -12.77 0.63
N SER A 91 28.92 -11.57 1.09
CA SER A 91 30.29 -11.03 0.98
C SER A 91 30.45 -9.80 1.90
N ASN A 92 31.41 -9.89 2.82
CA ASN A 92 31.80 -8.82 3.74
C ASN A 92 32.44 -7.66 2.97
N LYS A 93 31.69 -6.57 2.76
CA LYS A 93 32.28 -5.25 2.53
C LYS A 93 31.51 -4.23 3.36
N THR A 94 32.25 -3.56 4.24
CA THR A 94 31.81 -2.39 4.99
C THR A 94 31.29 -1.36 3.99
N PHE A 95 29.97 -1.15 3.97
CA PHE A 95 29.35 -0.13 3.13
C PHE A 95 29.38 1.18 3.90
N GLU A 96 30.25 2.10 3.49
CA GLU A 96 30.12 3.51 3.85
C GLU A 96 28.77 4.02 3.35
N GLN A 97 28.06 4.65 4.28
CA GLN A 97 26.75 5.22 4.10
C GLN A 97 26.81 6.31 3.05
N ASN A 98 26.22 6.09 1.88
CA ASN A 98 25.55 7.15 1.15
C ASN A 98 24.46 6.57 0.24
N GLN A 99 23.23 6.99 0.54
CA GLN A 99 21.93 6.63 -0.03
C GLN A 99 21.28 5.33 0.50
N SER A 100 20.63 5.47 1.67
CA SER A 100 19.62 4.53 2.20
C SER A 100 18.20 4.98 1.82
N PRO A 101 17.15 4.11 1.81
CA PRO A 101 17.17 2.65 1.83
C PRO A 101 16.34 1.98 0.71
N VAL A 102 16.79 0.80 0.32
CA VAL A 102 15.95 -0.27 -0.24
C VAL A 102 15.01 -0.72 0.87
N ILE A 103 13.69 -0.50 0.74
CA ILE A 103 12.69 -1.18 1.56
C ILE A 103 11.77 -1.95 0.61
N LEU A 104 12.14 -3.20 0.37
CA LEU A 104 11.22 -4.23 -0.09
C LEU A 104 10.81 -5.04 1.13
N ASP A 105 9.91 -4.48 1.94
CA ASP A 105 9.14 -5.32 2.84
C ASP A 105 8.07 -6.00 1.97
N PHE A 106 8.41 -7.22 1.56
CA PHE A 106 7.50 -8.17 0.94
C PHE A 106 6.29 -8.39 1.87
N VAL A 107 5.23 -7.60 1.70
CA VAL A 107 3.91 -8.05 2.13
C VAL A 107 3.52 -9.17 1.18
N ASP A 108 3.76 -10.38 1.67
CA ASP A 108 3.64 -11.67 0.99
C ASP A 108 2.45 -11.71 0.02
N LEU A 109 2.73 -11.81 -1.29
CA LEU A 109 1.71 -12.01 -2.33
C LEU A 109 0.84 -13.26 -2.08
N LYS A 110 1.25 -14.15 -1.16
CA LYS A 110 0.45 -15.29 -0.69
C LYS A 110 -0.75 -14.87 0.17
N LEU A 111 -0.70 -13.74 0.89
CA LEU A 111 -1.84 -13.23 1.67
C LEU A 111 -2.95 -12.67 0.78
N LEU A 112 -2.57 -12.00 -0.32
CA LEU A 112 -3.53 -11.41 -1.26
C LEU A 112 -4.37 -12.48 -2.00
N ARG A 113 -3.81 -13.68 -2.20
CA ARG A 113 -4.52 -14.81 -2.82
C ARG A 113 -5.54 -15.48 -1.91
N ARG A 114 -5.43 -15.32 -0.58
CA ARG A 114 -6.30 -16.01 0.40
C ARG A 114 -7.65 -15.31 0.60
N HIS A 115 -7.76 -14.01 0.31
CA HIS A 115 -9.02 -13.25 0.43
C HIS A 115 -9.84 -13.16 -0.86
N PHE A 116 -9.24 -13.35 -2.04
CA PHE A 116 -9.95 -13.21 -3.33
C PHE A 116 -10.63 -14.48 -3.87
N ARG A 117 -10.66 -15.59 -3.11
CA ARG A 117 -11.28 -16.85 -3.55
C ARG A 117 -12.78 -17.00 -3.27
N SER A 118 -13.45 -16.05 -2.62
CA SER A 118 -14.88 -16.18 -2.30
C SER A 118 -15.85 -15.44 -3.24
N ALA A 119 -15.39 -14.89 -4.38
CA ALA A 119 -16.26 -14.12 -5.27
C ALA A 119 -16.56 -14.76 -6.64
N HIS A 120 -16.12 -15.99 -6.91
CA HIS A 120 -16.37 -16.63 -8.21
C HIS A 120 -16.51 -18.16 -8.11
N LEU A 121 -17.52 -18.62 -7.36
CA LEU A 121 -18.12 -19.95 -7.53
C LEU A 121 -19.61 -19.90 -7.15
N VAL A 122 -20.39 -19.06 -7.82
CA VAL A 122 -21.82 -19.34 -8.06
C VAL A 122 -22.16 -18.82 -9.45
N SER A 123 -22.78 -19.70 -10.24
CA SER A 123 -23.27 -19.50 -11.61
C SER A 123 -22.30 -19.86 -12.74
N VAL A 124 -22.16 -21.17 -12.96
CA VAL A 124 -22.33 -21.72 -14.31
C VAL A 124 -23.35 -22.84 -14.15
N GLY A 125 -24.55 -22.62 -14.70
CA GLY A 125 -25.50 -23.68 -15.02
C GLY A 125 -25.16 -24.31 -16.36
#